data_AF-A0A072TFS4-F1
#
_entry.id   AF-A0A072TFS4-F1
#
_cell.length_a   1.000
_cell.length_b   1.000
_cell.length_c   1.000
_cell.angle_alpha   90.00
_cell.angle_beta   90.00
_cell.angle_gamma   90.00
#
_symmetry.space_group_name_H-M   'P 1'
#
loop_
_entity.id
_entity.type
_entity.pdbx_description
1 polymer ?
#
loop_
_entity_poly.entity_id
_entity_poly.type
_entity_poly.pdbx_seq_one_letter_code
_entity_poly.pdbx_strand_id
1 'polypeptide(L)'
;TQVSTCVYRVEGSRNKSSDDDEQNIDELSFTELRDRLIALDPLNKNHIVKVNQAEAEFWKKSEGYRVGWSDEILGFDCGGQQWVSETCFPAGKLATPSMKDLEYIEELKKLIEKEEIPAPAPIEQRWTASTRSPMSPASSPSQDDIFSWVI
;
A
#
# COMPACT_ATOMS: atom_id res chain seq x y z
N THR A 1 36.90 18.74 -11.68
CA THR A 1 36.06 17.54 -11.52
C THR A 1 36.87 16.51 -10.74
N GLN A 2 36.81 16.55 -9.41
CA GLN A 2 37.49 15.57 -8.56
C GLN A 2 36.55 14.38 -8.37
N VAL A 3 36.99 13.23 -8.87
CA VAL A 3 36.36 11.93 -8.62
C VAL A 3 36.90 11.44 -7.29
N SER A 4 36.06 11.36 -6.26
CA SER A 4 36.40 10.73 -5.00
C SER A 4 35.74 9.35 -4.94
N THR A 5 36.55 8.32 -5.11
CA THR A 5 36.18 6.92 -4.91
C THR A 5 36.00 6.64 -3.41
N CYS A 6 34.80 6.25 -3.00
CA CYS A 6 34.55 5.80 -1.63
C CYS A 6 35.01 4.33 -1.50
N VAL A 7 36.09 4.13 -0.74
CA VAL A 7 36.61 2.81 -0.37
C VAL A 7 35.83 2.32 0.85
N TYR A 8 35.14 1.19 0.74
CA TYR A 8 34.49 0.54 1.88
C TYR A 8 35.54 0.00 2.85
N ARG A 9 35.55 0.55 4.07
CA ARG A 9 36.34 0.04 5.19
C ARG A 9 35.42 -0.82 6.04
N VAL A 10 35.64 -2.13 6.03
CA VAL A 10 34.99 -3.07 6.95
C VAL A 10 35.77 -3.03 8.26
N GLU A 11 35.20 -2.39 9.29
CA GLU A 11 35.64 -2.57 10.67
C GLU A 11 34.48 -3.17 11.46
N GLY A 12 34.70 -4.40 11.93
CA GLY A 12 33.72 -5.14 12.73
C GLY A 12 33.71 -4.73 14.20
N SER A 13 32.61 -5.13 14.83
CA SER A 13 32.42 -5.35 16.26
C SER A 13 32.02 -4.15 17.13
N ARG A 14 30.72 -4.07 17.45
CA ARG A 14 30.22 -4.15 18.84
C ARG A 14 28.71 -4.29 18.82
N ASN A 15 28.20 -5.29 19.55
CA ASN A 15 26.81 -5.35 19.96
C ASN A 15 26.47 -4.03 20.66
N LYS A 16 25.71 -3.17 19.98
CA LYS A 16 24.98 -2.08 20.61
C LYS A 16 23.58 -2.64 20.85
N SER A 17 23.31 -3.05 22.09
CA SER A 17 21.95 -3.03 22.59
C SER A 17 21.46 -1.60 22.42
N SER A 18 20.65 -1.34 21.41
CA SER A 18 19.85 -0.12 21.40
C SER A 18 18.79 -0.34 22.45
N ASP A 19 18.98 0.29 23.60
CA ASP A 19 17.86 0.76 24.39
C ASP A 19 16.85 1.34 23.40
N ASP A 20 15.70 0.67 23.23
CA ASP A 20 14.56 1.26 22.55
C ASP A 20 14.26 2.53 23.35
N ASP A 21 14.59 3.69 22.79
CA ASP A 21 14.10 4.96 23.30
C ASP A 21 12.58 4.79 23.42
N GLU A 22 12.07 4.73 24.65
CA GLU A 22 10.64 4.82 25.00
C GLU A 22 10.16 6.21 24.54
N GLN A 23 10.05 6.41 23.23
CA GLN A 23 9.39 7.56 22.65
C GLN A 23 7.97 7.56 23.20
N ASN A 24 7.57 8.69 23.77
CA ASN A 24 6.26 8.85 24.33
C ASN A 24 5.21 8.57 23.24
N ILE A 25 4.28 7.65 23.52
CA ILE A 25 3.21 7.27 22.59
C ILE A 25 2.40 8.50 22.16
N ASP A 26 2.27 9.49 23.04
CA ASP A 26 1.54 10.73 22.78
C ASP A 26 2.19 11.63 21.72
N GLU A 27 3.46 11.40 21.38
CA GLU A 27 4.21 12.18 20.37
C GLU A 27 4.15 11.55 18.97
N LEU A 28 3.68 10.30 18.86
CA LEU A 28 3.63 9.57 17.59
C LEU A 28 2.46 10.04 16.72
N SER A 29 2.74 10.20 15.43
CA SER A 29 1.67 10.29 14.44
C SER A 29 0.87 8.98 14.37
N PHE A 30 -0.33 9.06 13.79
CA PHE A 30 -1.19 7.88 13.62
C PHE A 30 -0.49 6.75 12.84
N THR A 31 0.23 7.08 11.77
CA THR A 31 0.94 6.13 10.92
C THR A 31 2.10 5.47 11.66
N GLU A 32 2.87 6.22 12.45
CA GLU A 32 3.95 5.66 13.29
C GLU A 32 3.40 4.74 14.38
N LEU A 33 2.30 5.13 15.04
CA LEU A 33 1.64 4.29 16.04
C LEU A 33 1.15 2.97 15.42
N ARG A 34 0.53 3.04 14.25
CA ARG A 34 0.07 1.88 13.49
C ARG A 34 1.23 0.94 13.15
N ASP A 35 2.35 1.48 12.68
CA ASP A 35 3.52 0.67 12.33
C ASP A 35 4.13 -0.02 13.56
N ARG A 36 4.21 0.69 14.69
CA ARG A 36 4.64 0.09 15.96
C ARG A 36 3.70 -1.03 16.41
N LEU A 37 2.39 -0.84 16.30
CA LEU A 37 1.42 -1.87 16.63
C LEU A 37 1.61 -3.10 15.74
N ILE A 38 1.76 -2.95 14.43
CA ILE A 38 2.01 -4.06 13.50
C ILE A 38 3.31 -4.80 13.87
N ALA A 39 4.37 -4.08 14.21
CA ALA A 39 5.68 -4.65 14.53
C ALA A 39 5.69 -5.56 15.77
N LEU A 40 4.71 -5.42 16.69
CA LEU A 40 4.62 -6.26 17.89
C LEU A 40 4.39 -7.74 17.57
N ASP A 41 3.54 -8.05 16.59
CA ASP A 41 3.23 -9.43 16.20
C ASP A 41 2.70 -9.51 14.75
N PRO A 42 3.56 -9.25 13.74
CA PRO A 42 3.13 -9.05 12.35
C PRO A 42 2.60 -10.32 11.68
N LEU A 43 2.92 -11.50 12.21
CA LEU A 43 2.49 -12.79 11.67
C LEU A 43 1.19 -13.30 12.31
N ASN A 44 0.68 -12.61 13.32
CA ASN A 44 -0.55 -13.01 14.01
C ASN A 44 -1.77 -12.35 13.37
N LYS A 45 -2.54 -13.16 12.64
CA LYS A 45 -3.79 -12.75 12.00
C LYS A 45 -4.77 -12.05 12.95
N ASN A 46 -4.96 -12.56 14.16
CA ASN A 46 -5.90 -11.96 15.12
C ASN A 46 -5.43 -10.59 15.62
N HIS A 47 -4.12 -10.42 15.77
CA HIS A 47 -3.52 -9.13 16.10
C HIS A 47 -3.71 -8.13 14.95
N ILE A 48 -3.35 -8.51 13.72
CA ILE A 48 -3.51 -7.67 12.54
C ILE A 48 -4.97 -7.26 12.31
N VAL A 49 -5.93 -8.18 12.49
CA VAL A 49 -7.36 -7.86 12.38
C VAL A 49 -7.77 -6.76 13.37
N LYS A 50 -7.27 -6.79 14.61
CA LYS A 50 -7.57 -5.75 15.62
C LYS A 50 -6.95 -4.41 15.24
N VAL A 51 -5.72 -4.41 14.74
CA VAL A 51 -5.05 -3.18 14.28
C VAL A 51 -5.81 -2.58 13.10
N ASN A 52 -6.19 -3.38 12.11
CA ASN A 52 -6.96 -2.94 10.94
C ASN A 52 -8.34 -2.39 11.34
N GLN A 53 -9.00 -3.00 12.33
CA GLN A 53 -10.26 -2.49 12.87
C GLN A 53 -10.10 -1.13 13.55
N ALA A 54 -9.06 -0.97 14.38
CA ALA A 54 -8.75 0.31 15.02
C ALA A 54 -8.42 1.41 14.00
N GLU A 55 -7.67 1.06 12.94
CA GLU A 55 -7.40 1.97 11.83
C GLU A 55 -8.67 2.38 11.09
N ALA A 56 -9.54 1.42 10.75
CA ALA A 56 -10.80 1.72 10.07
C ALA A 56 -11.70 2.65 10.92
N GLU A 57 -11.74 2.46 12.24
CA GLU A 57 -12.45 3.36 13.15
C GLU A 57 -11.83 4.76 13.21
N PHE A 58 -10.51 4.88 13.21
CA PHE A 58 -9.82 6.15 13.16
C PHE A 58 -10.21 6.93 11.90
N TRP A 59 -10.07 6.31 10.73
CA TRP A 59 -10.42 6.95 9.46
C TRP A 59 -11.88 7.37 9.37
N LYS A 60 -12.79 6.56 9.92
CA LYS A 60 -14.21 6.92 10.00
C LYS A 60 -14.46 8.14 10.89
N LYS A 61 -13.74 8.28 12.01
CA LYS A 61 -13.85 9.45 12.90
C LYS A 61 -13.17 10.69 12.30
N SER A 62 -12.19 10.49 11.42
CA SER A 62 -11.43 11.53 10.73
C SER A 62 -12.00 11.89 9.36
N GLU A 63 -13.18 11.38 9.00
CA GLU A 63 -13.81 11.65 7.72
C GLU A 63 -14.21 13.13 7.56
N GLY A 64 -14.27 13.60 6.32
CA GLY A 64 -14.61 14.97 5.99
C GLY A 64 -14.40 15.26 4.51
N TYR A 65 -14.72 16.48 4.08
CA TYR A 65 -14.45 16.93 2.73
C TYR A 65 -13.49 18.12 2.74
N ARG A 66 -12.65 18.18 1.71
CA ARG A 66 -11.75 19.29 1.42
C ARG A 66 -11.94 19.69 -0.03
N VAL A 67 -11.83 20.98 -0.31
CA VAL A 67 -11.92 21.54 -1.67
C VAL A 67 -10.67 22.37 -1.88
N GLY A 68 -9.95 22.12 -2.97
CA GLY A 68 -8.68 22.77 -3.29
C GLY A 68 -8.25 22.39 -4.70
N TRP A 69 -7.08 22.86 -5.12
CA TRP A 69 -6.53 22.53 -6.43
C TRP A 69 -6.06 21.08 -6.48
N SER A 70 -5.98 20.48 -7.67
CA SER A 70 -5.62 19.06 -7.81
C SER A 70 -4.24 18.75 -7.23
N ASP A 71 -3.28 19.65 -7.40
CA ASP A 71 -1.92 19.53 -6.87
C ASP A 71 -1.86 19.65 -5.33
N GLU A 72 -2.83 20.34 -4.71
CA GLU A 72 -2.95 20.43 -3.26
C GLU A 72 -3.71 19.24 -2.65
N ILE A 73 -4.68 18.67 -3.38
CA ILE A 73 -5.60 17.64 -2.87
C ILE A 73 -5.08 16.22 -3.12
N LEU A 74 -4.38 15.98 -4.24
CA LEU A 74 -3.90 14.65 -4.60
C LEU A 74 -2.62 14.24 -3.86
N GLY A 75 -1.99 15.16 -3.11
CA GLY A 75 -0.89 14.82 -2.22
C GLY A 75 -1.39 13.98 -1.04
N PHE A 76 -0.79 12.82 -0.83
CA PHE A 76 -1.07 11.95 0.31
C PHE A 76 0.19 11.63 1.08
N ASP A 77 0.04 11.41 2.38
CA ASP A 77 1.14 10.99 3.25
C ASP A 77 1.27 9.46 3.18
N CYS A 78 2.44 8.98 2.76
CA CYS A 78 2.75 7.56 2.78
C CYS A 78 3.33 7.22 4.16
N GLY A 79 2.66 6.37 4.92
CA GLY A 79 3.13 5.88 6.22
C GLY A 79 4.32 4.91 6.11
N GLY A 80 5.40 5.31 5.41
CA GLY A 80 6.59 4.50 5.22
C GLY A 80 6.67 3.77 3.87
N GLN A 81 7.38 2.64 3.86
CA GLN A 81 7.65 1.84 2.66
C GLN A 81 7.16 0.41 2.85
N GLN A 82 6.50 -0.14 1.83
CA GLN A 82 6.01 -1.52 1.81
C GLN A 82 6.46 -2.21 0.52
N TRP A 83 6.69 -3.52 0.61
CA TRP A 83 6.90 -4.35 -0.57
C TRP A 83 5.55 -4.62 -1.22
N VAL A 84 5.50 -4.36 -2.52
CA VAL A 84 4.27 -4.34 -3.30
C VAL A 84 4.42 -5.22 -4.52
N SER A 85 3.38 -6.02 -4.80
CA SER A 85 3.28 -6.84 -6.00
C SER A 85 2.04 -6.45 -6.78
N GLU A 86 2.22 -5.57 -7.77
CA GLU A 86 1.13 -5.02 -8.58
C GLU A 86 0.78 -5.90 -9.78
N THR A 87 -0.52 -6.03 -10.06
CA THR A 87 -1.05 -6.68 -11.27
C THR A 87 -1.99 -5.74 -12.03
N CYS A 88 -1.77 -5.61 -13.34
CA CYS A 88 -2.66 -4.89 -14.27
C CYS A 88 -3.35 -5.86 -15.22
N PHE A 89 -4.68 -5.73 -15.36
CA PHE A 89 -5.44 -6.56 -16.28
C PHE A 89 -6.64 -5.82 -16.89
N PRO A 90 -7.07 -6.19 -18.11
CA PRO A 90 -8.22 -5.58 -18.75
C PRO A 90 -9.53 -5.95 -18.02
N ALA A 91 -10.37 -4.95 -17.76
CA ALA A 91 -11.66 -5.06 -17.07
C ALA A 91 -12.86 -4.82 -18.02
N GLY A 92 -12.67 -5.04 -19.32
CA GLY A 92 -13.67 -4.81 -20.36
C GLY A 92 -13.65 -3.38 -20.87
N LYS A 93 -14.82 -2.89 -21.31
CA LYS A 93 -14.98 -1.52 -21.81
C LYS A 93 -15.75 -0.67 -20.81
N LEU A 94 -15.57 0.64 -20.84
CA LEU A 94 -16.27 1.56 -19.94
C LEU A 94 -17.80 1.39 -20.01
N ALA A 95 -18.37 1.23 -21.21
CA ALA A 95 -19.81 1.03 -21.40
C ALA A 95 -20.27 -0.42 -21.11
N THR A 96 -19.36 -1.39 -21.16
CA THR A 96 -19.65 -2.82 -20.94
C THR A 96 -18.50 -3.46 -20.15
N PRO A 97 -18.42 -3.23 -18.83
CA PRO A 97 -17.39 -3.82 -17.98
C PRO A 97 -17.50 -5.34 -17.96
N SER A 98 -16.37 -6.03 -17.87
CA SER A 98 -16.35 -7.50 -17.88
C SER A 98 -16.54 -8.13 -16.51
N MET A 99 -16.62 -7.34 -15.45
CA MET A 99 -16.73 -7.76 -14.03
C MET A 99 -15.55 -8.58 -13.47
N LYS A 100 -14.50 -8.78 -14.26
CA LYS A 100 -13.28 -9.52 -13.88
C LYS A 100 -12.53 -8.88 -12.72
N ASP A 101 -12.67 -7.57 -12.59
CA ASP A 101 -12.13 -6.77 -11.50
C ASP A 101 -12.74 -7.17 -10.14
N LEU A 102 -14.06 -7.38 -10.10
CA LEU A 102 -14.73 -7.90 -8.90
C LEU A 102 -14.42 -9.38 -8.65
N GLU A 103 -14.44 -10.21 -9.70
CA GLU A 103 -14.09 -11.63 -9.61
C GLU A 103 -12.68 -11.82 -9.02
N TYR A 104 -11.70 -11.05 -9.51
CA TYR A 104 -10.32 -11.09 -9.03
C TYR A 104 -10.21 -10.76 -7.54
N ILE A 105 -10.87 -9.68 -7.08
CA ILE A 105 -10.83 -9.31 -5.66
C ILE A 105 -11.58 -10.32 -4.79
N GLU A 106 -12.68 -10.88 -5.27
CA GLU A 106 -13.40 -11.92 -4.54
C GLU A 106 -12.54 -13.18 -4.36
N GLU A 107 -11.86 -13.63 -5.41
CA GLU A 107 -10.94 -14.77 -5.37
C GLU A 107 -9.73 -14.49 -4.47
N LEU A 108 -9.14 -13.29 -4.56
CA LEU A 108 -8.03 -12.88 -3.70
C LEU A 108 -8.43 -12.88 -2.22
N LYS A 109 -9.60 -12.33 -1.89
CA LYS A 109 -10.13 -12.33 -0.51
C LYS A 109 -10.33 -13.74 0.01
N LYS A 110 -10.96 -14.62 -0.78
CA LYS A 110 -11.14 -16.03 -0.44
C LYS A 110 -9.81 -16.73 -0.20
N LEU A 111 -8.79 -16.43 -1.01
CA LEU A 111 -7.45 -16.98 -0.84
C LEU A 111 -6.79 -16.52 0.46
N ILE A 112 -6.85 -15.22 0.76
CA ILE A 112 -6.31 -14.65 2.01
C ILE A 112 -6.95 -15.29 3.24
N GLU A 113 -8.28 -15.42 3.23
CA GLU A 113 -9.02 -16.05 4.32
C GLU A 113 -8.65 -17.53 4.48
N LYS A 114 -8.62 -18.27 3.37
CA LYS A 114 -8.31 -19.71 3.32
C LYS A 114 -6.90 -20.02 3.81
N GLU A 115 -5.91 -19.24 3.37
CA GLU A 115 -4.50 -19.44 3.71
C GLU A 115 -4.10 -18.71 5.01
N GLU A 116 -5.08 -18.11 5.71
CA GLU A 116 -4.91 -17.38 6.97
C GLU A 116 -3.83 -16.29 6.94
N ILE A 117 -3.69 -15.60 5.80
CA ILE A 117 -2.64 -14.60 5.59
C ILE A 117 -2.89 -13.38 6.49
N PRO A 118 -1.96 -13.01 7.38
CA PRO A 118 -2.02 -11.73 8.09
C PRO A 118 -1.71 -10.63 7.07
N ALA A 119 -2.73 -9.89 6.62
CA ALA A 119 -2.61 -8.82 5.65
C ALA A 119 -2.62 -7.43 6.36
N PRO A 120 -1.46 -6.91 6.79
CA PRO A 120 -1.36 -5.63 7.49
C PRO A 120 -1.43 -4.42 6.55
N ALA A 121 -1.15 -4.60 5.26
CA ALA A 121 -1.27 -3.55 4.26
C ALA A 121 -2.67 -3.58 3.63
N PRO A 122 -3.24 -2.41 3.27
CA PRO A 122 -4.47 -2.38 2.48
C PRO A 122 -4.23 -3.02 1.11
N ILE A 123 -5.24 -3.73 0.61
CA ILE A 123 -5.28 -4.15 -0.80
C ILE A 123 -5.92 -3.01 -1.57
N GLU A 124 -5.18 -2.46 -2.52
CA GLU A 124 -5.66 -1.33 -3.30
C GLU A 124 -6.12 -1.76 -4.68
N GLN A 125 -7.34 -1.37 -5.04
CA GLN A 125 -7.86 -1.54 -6.39
C GLN A 125 -8.12 -0.18 -7.03
N ARG A 126 -7.56 0.01 -8.23
CA ARG A 126 -7.72 1.25 -9.00
C ARG A 126 -8.06 0.91 -10.45
N TRP A 127 -8.70 1.85 -11.14
CA TRP A 127 -9.03 1.71 -12.55
C TRP A 127 -8.40 2.84 -13.34
N THR A 128 -7.98 2.52 -14.56
CA THR A 128 -7.48 3.50 -15.52
C THR A 128 -8.08 3.28 -16.90
N ALA A 129 -8.13 4.35 -17.69
CA ALA A 129 -8.42 4.26 -19.11
C ALA A 129 -7.23 3.66 -19.87
N SER A 130 -7.52 3.06 -21.03
CA SER A 130 -6.48 2.57 -21.92
C SER A 130 -5.47 3.66 -22.35
N THR A 131 -4.27 3.23 -22.69
CA THR A 131 -3.26 4.08 -23.33
C THR A 131 -2.81 3.49 -24.66
N ARG A 132 -2.33 4.36 -25.55
CA ARG A 132 -1.71 3.96 -26.82
C ARG A 132 -0.21 3.69 -26.71
N SER A 133 0.39 3.91 -25.53
CA SER A 133 1.80 3.61 -25.30
C SER A 133 2.00 2.08 -25.27
N PRO A 134 2.78 1.50 -26.19
CA PRO A 134 2.96 0.04 -26.26
C PRO A 134 3.71 -0.56 -25.06
N MET A 135 4.46 0.26 -24.31
CA MET A 135 5.19 -0.18 -23.11
C MET A 135 4.32 -0.18 -21.84
N SER A 136 3.10 0.34 -21.91
CA SER A 136 2.21 0.35 -20.76
C SER A 136 1.51 -1.01 -20.59
N PRO A 137 1.39 -1.53 -19.35
CA PRO A 137 0.53 -2.67 -19.05
C PRO A 137 -0.95 -2.44 -19.41
N ALA A 138 -1.39 -1.18 -19.45
CA ALA A 138 -2.74 -0.77 -19.87
C ALA A 138 -2.81 -0.35 -21.36
N SER A 139 -1.92 -0.88 -22.20
CA SER A 139 -1.94 -0.59 -23.63
C SER A 139 -3.12 -1.30 -24.32
N SER A 140 -3.92 -0.55 -25.08
CA SER A 140 -4.94 -1.13 -25.95
C SER A 140 -5.07 -0.36 -27.27
N PRO A 141 -5.37 -1.05 -28.39
CA PRO A 141 -5.82 -0.38 -29.62
C PRO A 141 -7.20 0.30 -29.46
N SER A 142 -8.04 -0.15 -28.52
CA SER A 142 -9.36 0.44 -28.27
C SER A 142 -9.29 1.43 -27.11
N GLN A 143 -9.74 2.67 -27.35
CA GLN A 143 -9.75 3.71 -26.32
C GLN A 143 -10.78 3.46 -25.21
N ASP A 144 -11.83 2.69 -25.51
CA ASP A 144 -12.92 2.41 -24.59
C ASP A 144 -12.57 1.35 -23.55
N ASP A 145 -11.46 0.64 -23.73
CA ASP A 145 -11.01 -0.38 -22.78
C ASP A 145 -10.58 0.26 -21.46
N ILE A 146 -10.94 -0.40 -20.37
CA ILE A 146 -10.56 -0.04 -19.01
C ILE A 146 -9.70 -1.15 -18.40
N PHE A 147 -8.81 -0.77 -17.49
CA PHE A 147 -7.88 -1.68 -16.84
C PHE A 147 -8.01 -1.55 -15.32
N SER A 148 -8.00 -2.67 -14.64
CA SER A 148 -7.92 -2.76 -13.18
C SER A 148 -6.48 -3.00 -12.77
N TRP A 149 -6.06 -2.29 -11.73
CA TRP A 149 -4.78 -2.45 -11.05
C TRP A 149 -5.07 -2.92 -9.64
N VAL A 150 -4.41 -4.01 -9.23
CA VAL A 150 -4.50 -4.54 -7.86
C VAL A 150 -3.09 -4.58 -7.28
N ILE A 151 -2.94 -3.98 -6.10
CA ILE A 151 -1.67 -3.67 -5.44
C ILE A 151 -1.73 -4.10 -3.97
#